data_AF-A0AAU9VFI0-F1
#
_entry.id   AF-A0AAU9VFI0-F1
#
_cell.length_a   1.000
_cell.length_b   1.000
_cell.length_c   1.000
_cell.angle_alpha   90.00
_cell.angle_beta   90.00
_cell.angle_gamma   90.00
#
_symmetry.space_group_name_H-M   'P 1'
#
loop_
_entity.id
_entity.type
_entity.pdbx_description
1 polymer ?
#
loop_
_entity_poly.entity_id
_entity_poly.type
_entity_poly.pdbx_seq_one_letter_code
_entity_poly.pdbx_strand_id
1 'polypeptide(L)'
;MQFKKISTNPKSRLYQRKTGRLVWGVVLFFFGLFGLVTEVQDSYRYDYSGMIIGIAFMFGGLAMVYSATKSNLNLERYHAYNQLIFKRGIFSIDSLARSMDKTYPETIQDLDQLVRKGYLQDMSVNRDSKMIEGLFVSKYKAQVQSKMIRCPGCGASNEVIQHETIPCEYCGRKLKYTDS
;
A
#
# COMPACT_ATOMS: atom_id res chain seq x y z
N MET A 1 -21.73 17.38 -25.95
CA MET A 1 -21.47 15.99 -25.53
C MET A 1 -20.83 16.02 -24.15
N GLN A 2 -21.52 15.55 -23.11
CA GLN A 2 -20.96 15.47 -21.77
C GLN A 2 -20.16 14.17 -21.63
N PHE A 3 -18.86 14.28 -21.40
CA PHE A 3 -18.03 13.14 -21.02
C PHE A 3 -18.46 12.68 -19.62
N LYS A 4 -19.32 11.67 -19.57
CA LYS A 4 -19.61 10.92 -18.34
C LYS A 4 -18.30 10.28 -17.90
N LYS A 5 -17.58 10.92 -16.98
CA LYS A 5 -16.43 10.32 -16.30
C LYS A 5 -16.93 9.04 -15.66
N ILE A 6 -16.62 7.90 -16.27
CA ILE A 6 -16.80 6.60 -15.65
C ILE A 6 -15.81 6.59 -14.50
N SER A 7 -16.25 6.98 -13.30
CA SER A 7 -15.50 6.80 -12.08
C SER A 7 -15.49 5.30 -11.78
N THR A 8 -14.75 4.53 -12.56
CA THR A 8 -14.44 3.15 -12.18
C THR A 8 -13.65 3.25 -10.89
N ASN A 9 -14.28 2.87 -9.77
CA ASN A 9 -13.63 2.81 -8.49
C ASN A 9 -12.36 1.95 -8.64
N PRO A 10 -11.15 2.51 -8.49
CA PRO A 10 -9.91 1.77 -8.76
C PRO A 10 -9.81 0.49 -7.91
N LYS A 11 -10.51 0.47 -6.76
CA LYS A 11 -10.59 -0.68 -5.85
C LYS A 11 -11.24 -1.92 -6.50
N SER A 12 -12.36 -1.78 -7.19
CA SER A 12 -13.07 -2.93 -7.78
C SER A 12 -12.31 -3.52 -8.97
N ARG A 13 -11.63 -2.66 -9.74
CA ARG A 13 -10.84 -3.06 -10.91
C ARG A 13 -9.56 -3.80 -10.51
N LEU A 14 -8.91 -3.35 -9.43
CA LEU A 14 -7.77 -4.07 -8.84
C LEU A 14 -8.21 -5.42 -8.27
N TYR A 15 -9.32 -5.46 -7.52
CA TYR A 15 -9.86 -6.69 -6.94
C TYR A 15 -10.22 -7.73 -8.00
N GLN A 16 -10.94 -7.35 -9.07
CA GLN A 16 -11.27 -8.27 -10.17
C GLN A 16 -10.04 -8.76 -10.97
N ARG A 17 -9.03 -7.91 -11.23
CA ARG A 17 -7.76 -8.34 -11.86
C ARG A 17 -6.92 -9.26 -10.97
N LYS A 18 -7.22 -9.33 -9.67
CA LYS A 18 -6.50 -10.16 -8.68
C LYS A 18 -7.12 -11.54 -8.55
N THR A 19 -8.43 -11.63 -8.37
CA THR A 19 -9.15 -12.92 -8.38
C THR A 19 -8.98 -13.64 -9.71
N GLY A 20 -9.05 -12.92 -10.84
CA GLY A 20 -8.76 -13.50 -12.15
C GLY A 20 -7.35 -14.10 -12.24
N ARG A 21 -6.31 -13.38 -11.78
CA ARG A 21 -4.92 -13.88 -11.85
C ARG A 21 -4.65 -15.08 -10.96
N LEU A 22 -5.24 -15.12 -9.76
CA LEU A 22 -5.13 -16.28 -8.87
C LEU A 22 -5.82 -17.51 -9.45
N VAL A 23 -7.06 -17.36 -9.92
CA VAL A 23 -7.84 -18.45 -10.52
C VAL A 23 -7.14 -19.01 -11.74
N TRP A 24 -6.72 -18.15 -12.68
CA TRP A 24 -6.00 -18.60 -13.88
C TRP A 24 -4.64 -19.23 -13.56
N GLY A 25 -3.91 -18.72 -12.56
CA GLY A 25 -2.65 -19.32 -12.14
C GLY A 25 -2.80 -20.74 -11.59
N VAL A 26 -3.84 -20.99 -10.78
CA VAL A 26 -4.16 -22.32 -10.25
C VAL A 26 -4.61 -23.26 -11.38
N VAL A 27 -5.47 -22.79 -12.28
CA VAL A 27 -5.93 -23.58 -13.43
C VAL A 27 -4.76 -24.01 -14.33
N LEU A 28 -3.86 -23.08 -14.67
CA LEU A 28 -2.69 -23.38 -15.51
C LEU A 28 -1.71 -24.35 -14.83
N PHE A 29 -1.55 -24.25 -13.51
CA PHE A 29 -0.72 -25.16 -12.74
C PHE A 29 -1.26 -26.60 -12.80
N PHE A 30 -2.55 -26.80 -12.55
CA PHE A 30 -3.17 -28.13 -12.62
C PHE A 30 -3.23 -28.67 -14.06
N PHE A 31 -3.39 -27.80 -15.05
CA PHE A 31 -3.34 -28.19 -16.46
C PHE A 31 -1.94 -28.69 -16.86
N GLY A 32 -0.88 -28.00 -16.42
CA GLY A 32 0.50 -28.45 -16.61
C GLY A 32 0.82 -29.75 -15.87
N LEU A 33 0.31 -29.91 -14.64
CA LEU A 33 0.46 -31.16 -13.87
C LEU A 33 -0.22 -32.34 -14.58
N PHE A 34 -1.45 -32.15 -15.05
CA PHE A 34 -2.20 -33.18 -15.77
C PHE A 34 -1.49 -33.61 -17.05
N GLY A 35 -0.96 -32.66 -17.82
CA GLY A 35 -0.17 -32.94 -19.03
C GLY A 35 1.09 -33.78 -18.75
N LEU A 36 1.77 -33.57 -17.61
CA LEU A 36 2.90 -34.42 -17.24
C LEU A 36 2.47 -35.84 -16.83
N VAL A 37 1.34 -36.00 -16.15
CA VAL A 37 0.85 -37.32 -15.75
C VAL A 37 0.46 -38.17 -16.95
N THR A 38 -0.15 -37.56 -17.98
CA THR A 38 -0.54 -38.28 -19.20
C THR A 38 0.67 -38.80 -19.99
N GLU A 39 1.78 -38.06 -20.01
CA GLU A 39 2.99 -38.48 -20.73
C GLU A 39 3.76 -39.61 -20.04
N VAL A 40 3.72 -39.69 -18.70
CA VAL A 40 4.38 -40.78 -17.97
C VAL A 40 3.72 -42.14 -18.27
N GLN A 41 2.47 -42.15 -18.72
CA GLN A 41 1.71 -43.36 -19.00
C GLN A 41 1.95 -43.93 -20.42
N ASP A 42 2.22 -43.07 -21.40
CA ASP A 42 2.45 -43.46 -22.80
C ASP A 42 3.96 -43.59 -23.11
N SER A 43 4.60 -44.64 -22.58
CA SER A 43 6.06 -44.84 -22.71
C SER A 43 6.56 -45.24 -24.11
N TYR A 44 5.73 -45.16 -25.15
CA TYR A 44 6.02 -45.77 -26.47
C TYR A 44 6.45 -44.80 -27.57
N ARG A 45 6.44 -43.48 -27.34
CA ARG A 45 6.94 -42.48 -28.32
C ARG A 45 7.90 -41.50 -27.63
N TYR A 46 9.13 -41.42 -28.16
CA TYR A 46 10.13 -40.42 -27.80
C TYR A 46 9.73 -39.03 -28.33
N ASP A 47 8.66 -38.46 -27.79
CA ASP A 47 8.26 -37.06 -28.04
C ASP A 47 8.35 -36.28 -26.72
N TYR A 48 9.39 -35.44 -26.60
CA TYR A 48 9.63 -34.63 -25.41
C TYR A 48 8.87 -33.30 -25.41
N SER A 49 8.08 -33.03 -26.46
CA SER A 49 7.45 -31.72 -26.65
C SER A 49 6.40 -31.40 -25.58
N GLY A 50 5.54 -32.37 -25.21
CA GLY A 50 4.53 -32.12 -24.19
C GLY A 50 5.13 -32.06 -22.77
N MET A 51 6.27 -32.71 -22.50
CA MET A 51 6.96 -32.62 -21.20
C MET A 51 7.45 -31.19 -20.96
N ILE A 52 8.04 -30.59 -22.00
CA ILE A 52 8.51 -29.21 -21.97
C ILE A 52 7.34 -28.25 -21.81
N ILE A 53 6.24 -28.47 -22.54
CA ILE A 53 5.03 -27.64 -22.46
C ILE A 53 4.39 -27.74 -21.05
N GLY A 54 4.26 -28.95 -20.50
CA GLY A 54 3.70 -29.20 -19.18
C GLY A 54 4.51 -28.53 -18.07
N ILE A 55 5.84 -28.64 -18.13
CA ILE A 55 6.77 -27.94 -17.23
C ILE A 55 6.60 -26.41 -17.36
N ALA A 56 6.55 -25.88 -18.58
CA ALA A 56 6.38 -24.45 -18.81
C ALA A 56 5.07 -23.91 -18.23
N PHE A 57 3.95 -24.63 -18.41
CA PHE A 57 2.66 -24.26 -17.83
C PHE A 57 2.65 -24.36 -16.31
N MET A 58 3.31 -25.36 -15.73
CA MET A 58 3.41 -25.52 -14.29
C MET A 58 4.17 -24.35 -13.64
N PHE A 59 5.35 -24.02 -14.15
CA PHE A 59 6.14 -22.89 -13.65
C PHE A 59 5.47 -21.54 -13.94
N GLY A 60 4.85 -21.39 -15.11
CA GLY A 60 4.07 -20.21 -15.45
C GLY A 60 2.89 -19.98 -14.49
N GLY A 61 2.13 -21.03 -14.18
CA GLY A 61 1.04 -21.01 -13.21
C GLY A 61 1.53 -20.63 -11.80
N LEU A 62 2.62 -21.24 -11.34
CA LEU A 62 3.21 -20.96 -10.02
C LEU A 62 3.70 -19.50 -9.89
N ALA A 63 4.40 -18.99 -10.91
CA ALA A 63 4.87 -17.59 -10.93
C ALA A 63 3.71 -16.60 -10.89
N MET A 64 2.61 -16.91 -11.58
CA MET A 64 1.40 -16.09 -11.63
C MET A 64 0.68 -16.05 -10.27
N VAL A 65 0.57 -17.21 -9.59
CA VAL A 65 0.03 -17.30 -8.22
C VAL A 65 0.92 -16.52 -7.24
N TYR A 66 2.24 -16.72 -7.28
CA TYR A 66 3.18 -16.00 -6.41
C TYR A 66 3.07 -14.47 -6.58
N SER A 67 3.03 -13.99 -7.84
CA SER A 67 2.88 -12.57 -8.16
C SER A 67 1.55 -12.00 -7.65
N ALA A 68 0.46 -12.77 -7.76
CA ALA A 68 -0.85 -12.38 -7.25
C ALA A 68 -0.85 -12.24 -5.71
N THR A 69 -0.29 -13.21 -4.99
CA THR A 69 -0.18 -13.19 -3.53
C THR A 69 0.67 -12.01 -3.04
N LYS A 70 1.84 -11.78 -3.66
CA LYS A 70 2.71 -10.64 -3.34
C LYS A 70 2.01 -9.29 -3.57
N SER A 71 1.14 -9.21 -4.57
CA SER A 71 0.34 -8.02 -4.86
C SER A 71 -0.80 -7.78 -3.86
N ASN A 72 -1.27 -8.81 -3.15
CA ASN A 72 -2.29 -8.67 -2.11
C ASN A 72 -1.71 -8.10 -0.83
N LEU A 73 -0.56 -8.61 -0.42
CA LEU A 73 0.13 -8.13 0.77
C LEU A 73 0.49 -6.63 0.70
N ASN A 74 0.94 -6.14 -0.46
CA ASN A 74 1.21 -4.71 -0.64
C ASN A 74 -0.06 -3.85 -0.59
N LEU A 75 -1.21 -4.39 -1.00
CA LEU A 75 -2.48 -3.65 -1.01
C LEU A 75 -3.05 -3.52 0.41
N GLU A 76 -2.93 -4.57 1.22
CA GLU A 76 -3.32 -4.53 2.62
C GLU A 76 -2.47 -3.53 3.41
N ARG A 77 -1.13 -3.56 3.21
CA ARG A 77 -0.21 -2.55 3.75
C ARG A 77 -0.61 -1.13 3.30
N TYR A 78 -0.89 -0.94 2.02
CA TYR A 78 -1.38 0.34 1.50
C TYR A 78 -2.65 0.79 2.22
N HIS A 79 -3.65 -0.09 2.40
CA HIS A 79 -4.88 0.27 3.09
C HIS A 79 -4.66 0.66 4.55
N ALA A 80 -3.77 -0.03 5.26
CA ALA A 80 -3.40 0.30 6.63
C ALA A 80 -2.78 1.71 6.72
N TYR A 81 -1.75 2.00 5.91
CA TYR A 81 -1.12 3.32 5.87
C TYR A 81 -2.09 4.41 5.41
N ASN A 82 -2.87 4.15 4.37
CA ASN A 82 -3.88 5.09 3.87
C ASN A 82 -4.95 5.38 4.94
N GLN A 83 -5.35 4.40 5.74
CA GLN A 83 -6.29 4.64 6.83
C GLN A 83 -5.70 5.51 7.94
N LEU A 84 -4.43 5.31 8.30
CA LEU A 84 -3.75 6.11 9.32
C LEU A 84 -3.51 7.55 8.84
N ILE A 85 -3.07 7.73 7.60
CA ILE A 85 -2.76 9.04 7.02
C ILE A 85 -4.05 9.83 6.79
N PHE A 86 -5.04 9.24 6.11
CA PHE A 86 -6.24 9.97 5.71
C PHE A 86 -7.31 9.97 6.82
N LYS A 87 -7.69 8.83 7.39
CA LYS A 87 -8.77 8.83 8.39
C LYS A 87 -8.34 9.37 9.75
N ARG A 88 -7.09 9.13 10.15
CA ARG A 88 -6.57 9.57 11.45
C ARG A 88 -5.68 10.81 11.39
N GLY A 89 -5.36 11.32 10.20
CA GLY A 89 -4.55 12.55 10.04
C GLY A 89 -3.11 12.39 10.56
N ILE A 90 -2.56 11.18 10.54
CA ILE A 90 -1.22 10.91 11.11
C ILE A 90 -0.18 11.05 10.00
N PHE A 91 0.65 12.11 10.06
CA PHE A 91 1.67 12.40 9.03
C PHE A 91 3.12 12.20 9.51
N SER A 92 3.35 12.06 10.81
CA SER A 92 4.69 11.75 11.35
C SER A 92 5.00 10.26 11.24
N ILE A 93 6.21 9.94 10.77
CA ILE A 93 6.64 8.55 10.56
C ILE A 93 6.71 7.79 11.88
N ASP A 94 7.16 8.44 12.96
CA ASP A 94 7.25 7.84 14.30
C ASP A 94 5.89 7.42 14.87
N SER A 95 4.83 8.21 14.62
CA SER A 95 3.48 7.91 15.09
C SER A 95 2.80 6.85 14.22
N LEU A 96 3.12 6.81 12.91
CA LEU A 96 2.74 5.72 12.01
C LEU A 96 3.38 4.40 12.44
N ALA A 97 4.68 4.41 12.75
CA ALA A 97 5.42 3.24 13.20
C ALA A 97 4.80 2.65 14.49
N ARG A 98 4.50 3.52 15.48
CA ARG A 98 3.80 3.12 16.71
C ARG A 98 2.40 2.57 16.48
N SER A 99 1.66 3.15 15.53
CA SER A 99 0.31 2.69 15.21
C SER A 99 0.28 1.35 14.48
N MET A 100 1.40 0.99 13.82
CA MET A 100 1.57 -0.24 13.05
C MET A 100 2.34 -1.33 13.82
N ASP A 101 2.75 -1.06 15.06
CA ASP A 101 3.65 -1.91 15.85
C ASP A 101 4.95 -2.28 15.11
N LYS A 102 5.55 -1.27 14.46
CA LYS A 102 6.78 -1.42 13.66
C LYS A 102 7.87 -0.46 14.10
N THR A 103 9.10 -0.77 13.72
CA THR A 103 10.21 0.14 13.90
C THR A 103 10.21 1.26 12.85
N TYR A 104 10.87 2.38 13.17
CA TYR A 104 11.09 3.49 12.25
C TYR A 104 11.71 3.07 10.90
N PRO A 105 12.82 2.30 10.85
CA PRO A 105 13.44 1.89 9.59
C PRO A 105 12.54 0.98 8.75
N GLU A 106 11.80 0.05 9.37
CA GLU A 106 10.85 -0.81 8.66
C GLU A 106 9.70 -0.01 8.04
N THR A 107 9.21 1.00 8.76
CA THR A 107 8.14 1.88 8.29
C THR A 107 8.58 2.71 7.10
N ILE A 108 9.82 3.25 7.11
CA ILE A 108 10.39 3.94 5.95
C ILE A 108 10.51 3.02 4.76
N GLN A 109 11.03 1.80 4.97
CA GLN A 109 11.20 0.83 3.89
C GLN A 109 9.84 0.47 3.25
N ASP A 110 8.81 0.27 4.07
CA ASP A 110 7.45 -0.01 3.59
C ASP A 110 6.88 1.18 2.81
N LEU A 111 7.01 2.40 3.33
CA LEU A 111 6.54 3.61 2.65
C LEU A 111 7.27 3.82 1.31
N ASP A 112 8.61 3.70 1.29
CA ASP A 112 9.43 3.79 0.08
C ASP A 112 9.01 2.72 -0.94
N GLN A 113 8.73 1.50 -0.50
CA GLN A 113 8.29 0.42 -1.37
C GLN A 113 6.89 0.70 -1.96
N LEU A 114 5.98 1.28 -1.18
CA LEU A 114 4.63 1.64 -1.63
C LEU A 114 4.63 2.83 -2.59
N VAL A 115 5.51 3.82 -2.37
CA VAL A 115 5.74 4.95 -3.29
C VAL A 115 6.33 4.45 -4.61
N ARG A 116 7.42 3.67 -4.57
CA ARG A 116 8.07 3.13 -5.78
C ARG A 116 7.15 2.26 -6.64
N LYS A 117 6.24 1.52 -6.01
CA LYS A 117 5.25 0.68 -6.71
C LYS A 117 4.01 1.47 -7.17
N GLY A 118 3.94 2.78 -6.90
CA GLY A 118 2.86 3.66 -7.32
C GLY A 118 1.55 3.48 -6.55
N TYR A 119 1.58 2.87 -5.35
CA TYR A 119 0.40 2.78 -4.47
C TYR A 119 0.16 4.11 -3.74
N LEU A 120 1.22 4.82 -3.36
CA LEU A 120 1.17 6.14 -2.74
C LEU A 120 1.68 7.16 -3.76
N GLN A 121 0.81 7.55 -4.70
CA GLN A 121 1.13 8.54 -5.74
C GLN A 121 1.24 9.93 -5.12
N ASP A 122 2.17 10.74 -5.64
CA ASP A 122 2.39 12.14 -5.25
C ASP A 122 2.76 12.37 -3.78
N MET A 123 3.41 11.37 -3.18
CA MET A 123 3.87 11.39 -1.79
C MET A 123 5.38 11.14 -1.72
N SER A 124 6.10 11.99 -1.00
CA SER A 124 7.52 11.88 -0.72
C SER A 124 7.75 11.77 0.79
N VAL A 125 8.58 10.82 1.19
CA VAL A 125 9.00 10.67 2.59
C VAL A 125 10.21 11.58 2.80
N ASN A 126 10.05 12.61 3.64
CA ASN A 126 11.16 13.48 4.00
C ASN A 126 11.87 12.89 5.24
N ARG A 127 13.12 12.48 5.06
CA ARG A 127 13.91 11.81 6.11
C ARG A 127 14.45 12.79 7.15
N ASP A 128 14.60 14.06 6.79
CA ASP A 128 15.12 15.11 7.66
C ASP A 128 14.02 15.61 8.61
N SER A 129 12.81 15.83 8.08
CA SER A 129 11.65 16.24 8.89
C SER A 129 10.94 15.07 9.59
N LYS A 130 11.26 13.82 9.22
CA LYS A 130 10.55 12.60 9.65
C LYS A 130 9.04 12.62 9.39
N MET A 131 8.63 13.39 8.38
CA MET A 131 7.24 13.59 8.01
C MET A 131 7.00 13.12 6.58
N ILE A 132 5.74 12.78 6.33
CA ILE A 132 5.26 12.50 4.99
C ILE A 132 4.83 13.82 4.34
N GLU A 133 5.45 14.16 3.21
CA GLU A 133 5.20 15.39 2.46
C GLU A 133 4.70 15.05 1.05
N GLY A 134 3.99 15.96 0.38
CA GLY A 134 3.49 15.74 -0.98
C GLY A 134 2.27 16.58 -1.35
N LEU A 135 2.03 16.75 -2.65
CA LEU A 135 0.91 17.54 -3.20
C LEU A 135 -0.46 17.02 -2.75
N PHE A 136 -0.58 15.71 -2.51
CA PHE A 136 -1.81 15.10 -2.04
C PHE A 136 -1.99 15.25 -0.52
N VAL A 137 -0.89 15.23 0.23
CA VAL A 137 -0.88 15.43 1.68
C VAL A 137 -1.18 16.89 2.00
N SER A 138 -0.62 17.84 1.27
CA SER A 138 -0.87 19.27 1.47
C SER A 138 -2.33 19.65 1.17
N LYS A 139 -2.94 19.11 0.11
CA LYS A 139 -4.37 19.27 -0.17
C LYS A 139 -5.26 18.71 0.94
N TYR A 140 -4.90 17.56 1.48
CA TYR A 140 -5.67 16.95 2.57
C TYR A 140 -5.46 17.71 3.89
N LYS A 141 -4.22 18.11 4.21
CA LYS A 141 -3.88 18.96 5.35
C LYS A 141 -4.63 20.31 5.31
N ALA A 142 -4.85 20.85 4.11
CA ALA A 142 -5.68 22.05 3.91
C ALA A 142 -7.20 21.81 4.04
N GLN A 143 -7.67 20.56 3.90
CA GLN A 143 -9.06 20.17 4.17
C GLN A 143 -9.32 19.79 5.63
N VAL A 144 -8.29 19.35 6.36
CA VAL A 144 -8.35 19.09 7.80
C VAL A 144 -8.32 20.42 8.54
N GLN A 145 -9.24 20.64 9.47
CA GLN A 145 -9.29 21.89 10.23
C GLN A 145 -7.99 22.08 11.03
N SER A 146 -7.26 23.16 10.75
CA SER A 146 -6.15 23.63 11.58
C SER A 146 -6.61 24.80 12.44
N LYS A 147 -6.19 24.80 13.70
CA LYS A 147 -6.49 25.86 14.67
C LYS A 147 -5.19 26.34 15.29
N MET A 148 -5.03 27.66 15.38
CA MET A 148 -3.95 28.27 16.15
C MET A 148 -4.26 28.13 17.63
N ILE A 149 -3.46 27.33 18.34
CA ILE A 149 -3.60 27.10 19.78
C ILE A 149 -2.43 27.77 20.49
N ARG A 150 -2.75 28.56 21.52
CA ARG A 150 -1.73 29.13 22.41
C ARG A 150 -1.23 28.08 23.38
N CYS A 151 0.08 27.93 23.46
CA CYS A 151 0.72 27.01 24.37
C CYS A 151 0.52 27.49 25.82
N PRO A 152 -0.07 26.66 26.71
CA PRO A 152 -0.27 27.04 28.11
C PRO A 152 1.03 27.15 28.92
N GLY A 153 2.16 26.68 28.38
CA GLY A 153 3.46 26.77 29.04
C GLY A 153 4.23 28.05 28.75
N CYS A 154 4.37 28.41 27.47
CA CYS A 154 5.21 29.55 27.04
C CYS A 154 4.43 30.69 26.35
N GLY A 155 3.11 30.56 26.19
CA GLY A 155 2.27 31.56 25.52
C GLY A 155 2.42 31.63 23.99
N ALA A 156 3.36 30.90 23.39
CA ALA A 156 3.54 30.86 21.94
C ALA A 156 2.31 30.31 21.22
N SER A 157 1.97 30.87 20.06
CA SER A 157 0.86 30.38 19.23
C SER A 157 1.40 29.42 18.19
N ASN A 158 0.92 28.18 18.21
CA ASN A 158 1.30 27.17 17.23
C ASN A 158 0.07 26.72 16.45
N GLU A 159 0.25 26.45 15.17
CA GLU A 159 -0.78 25.85 14.34
C GLU A 159 -0.89 24.36 14.67
N VAL A 160 -2.07 23.93 15.14
CA VAL A 160 -2.34 22.53 15.48
C VAL A 160 -3.43 22.00 14.55
N ILE A 161 -3.17 20.85 13.95
CA ILE A 161 -4.09 20.18 13.02
C ILE A 161 -4.94 19.19 13.81
N GLN A 162 -6.22 19.07 13.46
CA GLN A 162 -7.13 18.10 14.08
C GLN A 162 -6.54 16.68 14.01
N HIS A 163 -6.51 15.97 15.14
CA HIS A 163 -5.94 14.62 15.34
C HIS A 163 -4.40 14.50 15.41
N GLU A 164 -3.65 15.59 15.29
CA GLU A 164 -2.20 15.58 15.48
C GLU A 164 -1.80 16.17 16.84
N THR A 165 -0.75 15.62 17.46
CA THR A 165 -0.14 16.19 18.66
C THR A 165 1.21 16.78 18.28
N ILE A 166 1.26 18.10 18.13
CA ILE A 166 2.44 18.83 17.67
C ILE A 166 3.20 19.36 18.90
N PRO A 167 4.52 19.12 19.02
CA PRO A 167 5.33 19.72 20.07
C PRO A 167 5.45 21.23 19.84
N CYS A 168 5.45 21.99 20.93
CA CYS A 168 5.61 23.43 20.84
C CYS A 168 7.03 23.80 20.40
N GLU A 169 7.15 24.65 19.37
CA GLU A 169 8.45 25.08 18.81
C GLU A 169 9.36 25.75 19.85
N TYR A 170 8.76 26.39 20.87
CA TYR A 170 9.51 27.14 21.88
C TYR A 170 9.83 26.34 23.13
N CYS A 171 8.89 25.54 23.64
CA CYS A 171 9.06 24.85 24.93
C CYS A 171 8.97 23.33 24.85
N GLY A 172 8.80 22.76 23.65
CA GLY A 172 8.71 21.32 23.42
C GLY A 172 7.42 20.65 23.96
N ARG A 173 6.51 21.42 24.58
CA ARG A 173 5.28 20.88 25.17
C ARG A 173 4.33 20.37 24.09
N LYS A 174 3.79 19.18 24.29
CA LYS A 174 2.82 18.55 23.37
C LYS A 174 1.48 19.28 23.40
N LEU A 175 1.08 19.85 22.25
CA LEU A 175 -0.21 20.51 22.06
C LEU A 175 -1.17 19.56 21.33
N LYS A 176 -2.44 19.54 21.74
CA LYS A 176 -3.50 18.77 21.11
C LYS A 176 -4.58 19.70 20.59
N TYR A 177 -5.23 19.30 19.50
CA TYR A 177 -6.39 20.01 19.00
C TYR A 177 -7.54 19.93 20.03
N THR A 178 -8.09 21.07 20.44
CA THR A 178 -9.25 21.16 21.34
C THR A 178 -10.39 21.91 20.65
N ASP A 179 -11.54 21.23 20.54
CA ASP A 179 -12.83 21.76 20.09
C ASP A 179 -13.46 22.67 21.17
N SER A 180 -12.78 23.78 21.48
CA SER A 180 -13.26 24.80 22.42
C SER A 180 -13.85 26.00 21.68
#